data_AF-A0A419E7T0-F1
#
_entry.id   AF-A0A419E7T0-F1
#
_cell.length_a   1.000
_cell.length_b   1.000
_cell.length_c   1.000
_cell.angle_alpha   90.00
_cell.angle_beta   90.00
_cell.angle_gamma   90.00
#
_symmetry.space_group_name_H-M   'P 1'
#
loop_
_entity.id
_entity.type
_entity.pdbx_description
1 polymer ?
#
loop_
_entity_poly.entity_id
_entity_poly.type
_entity_poly.pdbx_seq_one_letter_code
_entity_poly.pdbx_strand_id
1 'polypeptide(L)'
;MGSMSELNVLIEQMVLDIVTQAYQLDDLRLRMFLNWLAAHSGSMKVLTGNVLDMDIAVLRGTDLQEGFKAALKTWLESLPAQGMLWEYRTISFEIAWWRNLDPVRLKMIVESETG
;
A
#
# COMPACT_ATOMS: atom_id res chain seq x y z
N MET A 1 5.22 13.81 -29.28
CA MET A 1 6.28 13.46 -28.31
C MET A 1 5.94 14.01 -26.92
N GLY A 2 4.78 13.64 -26.37
CA GLY A 2 4.34 14.02 -25.02
C GLY A 2 4.03 12.83 -24.10
N SER A 3 4.21 11.59 -24.56
CA SER A 3 3.54 10.43 -23.94
C SER A 3 4.25 9.79 -22.74
N MET A 4 5.58 9.96 -22.60
CA MET A 4 6.34 9.22 -21.58
C MET A 4 6.60 10.05 -20.32
N SER A 5 6.80 11.37 -20.46
CA SER A 5 6.94 12.24 -19.28
C SER A 5 5.60 12.44 -18.56
N GLU A 6 4.49 12.53 -19.29
CA GLU A 6 3.15 12.66 -18.69
C GLU A 6 2.75 11.41 -17.90
N LEU A 7 3.04 10.22 -18.43
CA LEU A 7 2.80 8.96 -17.73
C LEU A 7 3.67 8.83 -16.47
N ASN A 8 4.95 9.21 -16.55
CA ASN A 8 5.83 9.21 -15.38
C ASN A 8 5.35 10.18 -14.30
N VAL A 9 4.94 11.40 -14.67
CA VAL A 9 4.37 12.37 -13.73
C VAL A 9 3.09 11.83 -13.09
N LEU A 10 2.23 11.14 -13.86
CA LEU A 10 1.02 10.51 -13.35
C LEU A 10 1.34 9.41 -12.32
N ILE A 11 2.33 8.54 -12.63
CA ILE A 11 2.77 7.48 -11.71
C ILE A 11 3.31 8.10 -10.42
N GLU A 12 4.13 9.15 -10.50
CA GLU A 12 4.65 9.82 -9.31
C GLU A 12 3.53 10.41 -8.44
N GLN A 13 2.52 11.00 -9.07
CA GLN A 13 1.36 11.53 -8.36
C GLN A 13 0.54 10.42 -7.68
N MET A 14 0.32 9.29 -8.37
CA MET A 14 -0.39 8.12 -7.81
C MET A 14 0.36 7.50 -6.64
N VAL A 15 1.68 7.34 -6.77
CA VAL A 15 2.53 6.81 -5.71
C VAL A 15 2.50 7.72 -4.49
N LEU A 16 2.68 9.03 -4.69
CA LEU A 16 2.64 10.00 -3.60
C LEU A 16 1.29 9.97 -2.87
N ASP A 17 0.20 9.91 -3.63
CA ASP A 17 -1.15 9.86 -3.10
C ASP A 17 -1.37 8.58 -2.27
N ILE A 18 -1.07 7.39 -2.82
CA ILE A 18 -1.19 6.11 -2.10
C ILE A 18 -0.36 6.11 -0.82
N VAL A 19 0.91 6.52 -0.89
CA VAL A 19 1.79 6.54 0.29
C VAL A 19 1.24 7.48 1.35
N THR A 20 0.81 8.69 0.96
CA THR A 20 0.23 9.67 1.89
C THR A 20 -1.02 9.11 2.57
N GLN A 21 -1.93 8.54 1.78
CA GLN A 21 -3.20 8.03 2.29
C GLN A 21 -3.03 6.79 3.18
N ALA A 22 -2.12 5.88 2.81
CA ALA A 22 -1.82 4.68 3.59
C ALA A 22 -1.20 5.04 4.94
N TYR A 23 -0.20 5.92 4.97
CA TYR A 23 0.49 6.29 6.21
C TYR A 23 -0.32 7.23 7.11
N GLN A 24 -1.50 7.69 6.68
CA GLN A 24 -2.49 8.35 7.55
C GLN A 24 -3.38 7.37 8.33
N LEU A 25 -3.41 6.08 7.95
CA LEU A 25 -4.07 5.05 8.74
C LEU A 25 -3.39 4.94 10.11
N ASP A 26 -4.11 4.52 11.15
CA ASP A 26 -3.47 4.14 12.43
C ASP A 26 -2.63 2.87 12.27
N ASP A 27 -1.82 2.55 13.27
CA ASP A 27 -0.79 1.50 13.17
C ASP A 27 -1.36 0.13 12.83
N LEU A 28 -2.53 -0.20 13.40
CA LEU A 28 -3.16 -1.49 13.16
C LEU A 28 -3.71 -1.56 11.74
N ARG A 29 -4.45 -0.53 11.31
CA ARG A 29 -5.00 -0.46 9.95
C ARG A 29 -3.90 -0.40 8.88
N LEU A 30 -2.82 0.33 9.14
CA LEU A 30 -1.66 0.40 8.24
C LEU A 30 -1.02 -0.99 8.10
N ARG A 31 -0.82 -1.71 9.21
CA ARG A 31 -0.26 -3.06 9.20
C ARG A 31 -1.11 -4.02 8.37
N MET A 32 -2.43 -4.02 8.60
CA MET A 32 -3.35 -4.88 7.85
C MET A 32 -3.36 -4.53 6.36
N PHE A 33 -3.38 -3.23 6.03
CA PHE A 33 -3.31 -2.77 4.65
C PHE A 33 -2.02 -3.22 3.95
N LEU A 34 -0.86 -3.07 4.61
CA LEU A 34 0.42 -3.48 4.04
C LEU A 34 0.52 -5.01 3.90
N ASN A 35 -0.04 -5.78 4.84
CA ASN A 35 -0.15 -7.23 4.73
C ASN A 35 -0.99 -7.64 3.51
N TRP A 36 -2.18 -7.03 3.37
CA TRP A 36 -3.03 -7.23 2.20
C TRP A 36 -2.30 -6.87 0.90
N LEU A 37 -1.60 -5.74 0.86
CA LEU A 37 -0.94 -5.27 -0.36
C LEU A 37 0.26 -6.15 -0.76
N ALA A 38 0.97 -6.71 0.23
CA ALA A 38 2.02 -7.70 -0.01
C ALA A 38 1.44 -8.95 -0.69
N ALA A 39 0.28 -9.43 -0.21
CA ALA A 39 -0.42 -10.58 -0.79
C ALA A 39 -1.02 -10.27 -2.18
N HIS A 40 -1.62 -9.08 -2.35
CA HIS A 40 -2.28 -8.66 -3.59
C HIS A 40 -1.29 -8.43 -4.74
N SER A 41 -0.20 -7.71 -4.50
CA SER A 41 0.75 -7.34 -5.54
C SER A 41 1.66 -8.50 -6.01
N GLY A 42 1.90 -9.49 -5.14
CA GLY A 42 2.86 -10.58 -5.35
C GLY A 42 4.31 -10.15 -5.61
N SER A 43 4.58 -8.83 -5.65
CA SER A 43 5.81 -8.24 -6.19
C SER A 43 6.44 -7.20 -5.26
N MET A 44 5.76 -6.80 -4.19
CA MET A 44 6.30 -5.85 -3.21
C MET A 44 7.33 -6.51 -2.29
N LYS A 45 8.54 -6.70 -2.82
CA LYS A 45 9.66 -7.32 -2.09
C LYS A 45 10.06 -6.57 -0.81
N VAL A 46 9.78 -5.27 -0.69
CA VAL A 46 10.07 -4.54 0.56
C VAL A 46 9.14 -4.93 1.70
N LEU A 47 7.98 -5.52 1.38
CA LEU A 47 7.01 -6.06 2.32
C LEU A 47 7.18 -7.58 2.50
N THR A 48 8.28 -8.18 2.02
CA THR A 48 8.52 -9.62 2.22
C THR A 48 8.88 -9.92 3.66
N GLY A 49 8.10 -10.80 4.28
CA GLY A 49 8.16 -11.14 5.69
C GLY A 49 6.76 -11.12 6.29
N ASN A 50 6.63 -11.49 7.57
CA ASN A 50 5.34 -11.32 8.25
C ASN A 50 5.17 -9.83 8.63
N VAL A 51 4.53 -9.04 7.77
CA VAL A 51 4.19 -7.64 8.06
C VAL A 51 3.40 -7.53 9.37
N LEU A 52 2.64 -8.58 9.74
CA LEU A 52 1.89 -8.65 10.98
C LEU A 52 2.77 -8.69 12.24
N ASP A 53 4.06 -9.04 12.14
CA ASP A 53 4.99 -9.12 13.27
C ASP A 53 5.97 -7.94 13.35
N MET A 54 5.94 -7.03 12.36
CA MET A 54 6.90 -5.91 12.29
C MET A 54 6.76 -4.99 13.52
N ASP A 55 7.84 -4.41 14.02
CA ASP A 55 7.74 -3.40 15.09
C ASP A 55 7.08 -2.10 14.57
N ILE A 56 6.28 -1.41 15.40
CA ILE A 56 5.58 -0.18 14.98
C ILE A 56 6.56 0.94 14.62
N ALA A 57 7.69 1.07 15.32
CA ALA A 57 8.70 2.07 15.00
C ALA A 57 9.35 1.78 13.63
N VAL A 58 9.49 0.51 13.26
CA VAL A 58 9.95 0.10 11.91
C VAL A 58 8.85 0.38 10.88
N LEU A 59 7.59 0.04 11.18
CA LEU A 59 6.43 0.27 10.31
C LEU A 59 6.27 1.76 9.93
N ARG A 60 6.54 2.64 10.89
CA ARG A 60 6.49 4.11 10.75
C ARG A 60 7.83 4.72 10.37
N GLY A 61 8.88 3.92 10.22
CA GLY A 61 10.20 4.39 9.89
C GLY A 61 10.25 4.98 8.48
N THR A 62 10.97 6.09 8.33
CA THR A 62 11.18 6.74 7.03
C THR A 62 11.78 5.78 6.00
N ASP A 63 12.68 4.89 6.43
CA ASP A 63 13.33 3.91 5.56
C ASP A 63 12.30 2.93 4.95
N LEU A 64 11.35 2.45 5.74
CA LEU A 64 10.29 1.57 5.23
C LEU A 64 9.35 2.33 4.31
N GLN A 65 8.99 3.57 4.66
CA GLN A 65 8.12 4.41 3.83
C GLN A 65 8.73 4.72 2.46
N GLU A 66 10.02 5.11 2.41
CA GLU A 66 10.72 5.35 1.14
C GLU A 66 10.92 4.04 0.36
N GLY A 67 11.20 2.93 1.04
CA GLY A 67 11.24 1.60 0.43
C GLY A 67 9.90 1.19 -0.18
N PHE A 68 8.80 1.43 0.52
CA PHE A 68 7.44 1.19 0.06
C PHE A 68 7.11 2.04 -1.17
N LYS A 69 7.41 3.34 -1.12
CA LYS A 69 7.25 4.27 -2.23
C LYS A 69 8.01 3.82 -3.48
N ALA A 70 9.28 3.43 -3.34
CA ALA A 70 10.09 2.94 -4.44
C ALA A 70 9.58 1.62 -5.04
N ALA A 71 9.17 0.68 -4.19
CA ALA A 71 8.59 -0.59 -4.62
C ALA A 71 7.25 -0.38 -5.35
N LEU A 72 6.40 0.51 -4.85
CA LEU A 72 5.12 0.85 -5.47
C LEU A 72 5.33 1.49 -6.85
N LYS A 73 6.26 2.45 -6.95
CA LYS A 73 6.61 3.08 -8.23
C LYS A 73 7.07 2.03 -9.25
N THR A 74 8.02 1.18 -8.86
CA THR A 74 8.55 0.10 -9.72
C THR A 74 7.44 -0.85 -10.18
N TRP A 75 6.53 -1.21 -9.28
CA TRP A 75 5.42 -2.09 -9.62
C TRP A 75 4.44 -1.43 -10.59
N LEU A 76 4.02 -0.19 -10.33
CA LEU A 76 3.12 0.54 -11.24
C LEU A 76 3.73 0.78 -12.63
N GLU A 77 5.03 1.06 -12.70
CA GLU A 77 5.79 1.21 -13.96
C GLU A 77 5.86 -0.11 -14.77
N SER A 78 5.77 -1.26 -14.10
CA SER A 78 5.80 -2.57 -14.78
C SER A 78 4.48 -2.94 -15.46
N LEU A 79 3.40 -2.21 -15.15
CA LEU A 79 2.06 -2.51 -15.65
C LEU A 79 1.74 -1.74 -16.94
N PRO A 80 0.92 -2.30 -17.84
CA PRO A 80 0.28 -1.51 -18.89
C PRO A 80 -0.56 -0.38 -18.28
N ALA A 81 -0.72 0.74 -18.99
CA ALA A 81 -1.40 1.94 -18.47
C ALA A 81 -2.80 1.67 -17.88
N GLN A 82 -3.60 0.80 -18.52
CA GLN A 82 -4.91 0.41 -17.98
C GLN A 82 -4.78 -0.42 -16.69
N GLY A 83 -3.81 -1.31 -16.62
CA GLY A 83 -3.52 -2.11 -15.41
C GLY A 83 -3.08 -1.21 -14.26
N MET A 84 -2.17 -0.27 -14.52
CA MET A 84 -1.75 0.75 -13.55
C MET A 84 -2.94 1.56 -13.00
N LEU A 85 -3.84 2.05 -13.86
CA LEU A 85 -5.04 2.78 -13.43
C LEU A 85 -5.99 1.91 -12.60
N TRP A 86 -6.11 0.63 -12.95
CA TRP A 86 -6.90 -0.33 -12.21
C TRP A 86 -6.32 -0.58 -10.81
N GLU A 87 -5.00 -0.80 -10.72
CA GLU A 87 -4.33 -0.98 -9.44
C GLU A 87 -4.41 0.26 -8.56
N TYR A 88 -4.18 1.45 -9.12
CA TYR A 88 -4.33 2.70 -8.37
C TYR A 88 -5.73 2.82 -7.74
N ARG A 89 -6.78 2.52 -8.51
CA ARG A 89 -8.17 2.52 -7.99
C ARG A 89 -8.37 1.46 -6.92
N THR A 90 -7.93 0.22 -7.17
CA THR A 90 -8.08 -0.91 -6.24
C THR A 90 -7.42 -0.59 -4.89
N ILE A 91 -6.17 -0.12 -4.92
CA ILE A 91 -5.42 0.27 -3.71
C ILE A 91 -6.11 1.43 -2.99
N SER A 92 -6.57 2.45 -3.73
CA SER A 92 -7.27 3.60 -3.13
C SER A 92 -8.57 3.18 -2.44
N PHE A 93 -9.34 2.27 -3.05
CA PHE A 93 -10.55 1.72 -2.45
C PHE A 93 -10.23 0.91 -1.19
N GLU A 94 -9.17 0.11 -1.22
CA GLU A 94 -8.75 -0.68 -0.06
C GLU A 94 -8.31 0.21 1.10
N ILE A 95 -7.53 1.26 0.86
CA ILE A 95 -7.16 2.25 1.89
C ILE A 95 -8.41 2.90 2.49
N ALA A 96 -9.37 3.31 1.64
CA ALA A 96 -10.62 3.89 2.10
C ALA A 96 -11.46 2.90 2.91
N TRP A 97 -11.45 1.62 2.53
CA TRP A 97 -12.13 0.56 3.27
C TRP A 97 -11.52 0.38 4.66
N TRP A 98 -10.19 0.23 4.76
CA TRP A 98 -9.51 0.13 6.07
C TRP A 98 -9.77 1.35 6.94
N ARG A 99 -9.64 2.56 6.38
CA ARG A 99 -9.87 3.83 7.10
C ARG A 99 -11.27 3.89 7.73
N ASN A 100 -12.28 3.40 7.02
CA ASN A 100 -13.67 3.47 7.44
C ASN A 100 -14.17 2.17 8.12
N LEU A 101 -13.30 1.16 8.26
CA LEU A 101 -13.68 -0.11 8.87
C LEU A 101 -14.04 0.11 10.34
N ASP A 102 -15.22 -0.38 10.72
CA ASP A 102 -15.71 -0.34 12.08
C ASP A 102 -14.73 -1.04 13.05
N PRO A 103 -14.41 -0.46 14.23
CA PRO A 103 -13.46 -1.02 15.17
C PRO A 103 -13.80 -2.43 15.68
N VAL A 104 -15.09 -2.80 15.79
CA VAL A 104 -15.49 -4.14 16.21
C VAL A 104 -15.15 -5.15 15.13
N ARG A 105 -15.43 -4.81 13.86
CA ARG A 105 -15.06 -5.64 12.71
C ARG A 105 -13.54 -5.76 12.56
N LEU A 106 -12.81 -4.67 12.79
CA LEU A 106 -11.35 -4.68 12.79
C LEU A 106 -10.80 -5.67 13.81
N LYS A 107 -11.33 -5.66 15.04
CA LYS A 107 -10.92 -6.60 16.09
C LYS A 107 -11.13 -8.07 15.67
N MET A 108 -12.29 -8.38 15.09
CA MET A 108 -12.60 -9.74 14.62
C MET A 108 -11.63 -10.22 13.53
N ILE A 109 -11.24 -9.33 12.60
CA ILE A 109 -10.29 -9.68 11.54
C ILE A 109 -8.92 -9.98 12.14
N VAL A 110 -8.44 -9.13 13.05
CA VAL A 110 -7.14 -9.32 13.70
C VAL A 110 -7.08 -10.62 14.50
N GLU A 111 -8.15 -10.94 15.25
CA GLU A 111 -8.26 -12.21 15.97
C GLU A 111 -8.21 -13.42 15.03
N SER A 112 -8.77 -13.31 13.81
CA SER A 112 -8.74 -14.39 12.82
C SER A 112 -7.41 -14.54 12.07
N GLU A 113 -6.61 -13.48 11.95
CA GLU A 113 -5.29 -13.54 11.30
C GLU A 113 -4.15 -13.90 12.26
N THR A 114 -4.39 -13.84 13.58
CA THR A 114 -3.40 -14.13 14.63
C THR A 114 -3.66 -15.43 15.41
N GLY A 115 -4.77 -16.12 15.13
CA GLY A 115 -5.14 -17.42 15.72
C GLY A 115 -4.65 -18.60 14.90
#